data_AF-I1MNV8-F1
#
_entry.id   AF-I1MNV8-F1
#
_cell.length_a   1.000
_cell.length_b   1.000
_cell.length_c   1.000
_cell.angle_alpha   90.00
_cell.angle_beta   90.00
_cell.angle_gamma   90.00
#
_symmetry.space_group_name_H-M   'P 1'
#
loop_
_entity.id
_entity.type
_entity.pdbx_description
1 polymer ?
#
loop_
_entity_poly.entity_id
_entity_poly.type
_entity_poly.pdbx_seq_one_letter_code
_entity_poly.pdbx_strand_id
1 'polypeptide(L)'
;MLLVLSTIHFTFFTLHSEERMRVPNCSSFFTLPLRHFITLANTLGFILLILFISGIIEFPSFSLLSQFSTQPIKDQSKAFTDVVGAFKKWDSEVGCARFKKEINQQRNGSNYGFSTSLQDQFGGQLECGVLKMKHVSILVKGWTWIPDNLNNMYICPCGLSCLWTKSLVLADNPDAFLFETTKPPAQRSIGQPLRVYMDLEPKRKRSGREEIFISYHAKDDLQSTYASSLFHNGRNYHISSHKNNVPLVYWSSFPCTTQRNKLAHKILSLLPHHSLGKCLNNVGGKNKAPRLYPECVDNAAKLTKWWNHLHCVMSHYKFVLVIEGTWTESYITEKIFYALDSGAIPIYFGAPNIMDFVPPHSIIEGVKFKSMEELASYVKAIADDPIAYGEFHAWRRCGVLGNYAKTRALSLDTLPCRLCHAISKKGGRNADA
;
A
#
# COMPACT_ATOMS: atom_id res chain seq x y z
N MET A 1 38.52 42.40 20.23
CA MET A 1 37.07 42.24 20.45
C MET A 1 36.71 40.80 20.11
N LEU A 2 36.19 40.05 21.07
CA LEU A 2 35.91 38.61 20.93
C LEU A 2 34.96 38.34 19.74
N LEU A 3 35.39 37.39 18.90
CA LEU A 3 34.61 36.74 17.85
C LEU A 3 33.42 35.98 18.46
N VAL A 4 32.21 36.51 18.29
CA VAL A 4 30.97 35.77 18.55
C VAL A 4 30.66 34.96 17.29
N LEU A 5 31.14 33.72 17.25
CA LEU A 5 30.72 32.71 16.27
C LEU A 5 29.31 32.25 16.63
N SER A 6 28.31 32.95 16.08
CA SER A 6 26.92 32.52 16.05
C SER A 6 26.83 31.16 15.33
N THR A 7 26.76 30.10 16.11
CA THR A 7 26.43 28.74 15.66
C THR A 7 24.95 28.74 15.28
N ILE A 8 24.67 28.93 13.99
CA ILE A 8 23.34 28.75 13.42
C ILE A 8 23.02 27.25 13.48
N HIS A 9 22.29 26.84 14.51
CA HIS A 9 21.69 25.52 14.61
C HIS A 9 20.68 25.33 13.47
N PHE A 10 21.13 24.73 12.36
CA PHE A 10 20.25 24.16 11.34
C PHE A 10 19.47 23.01 11.96
N THR A 11 18.27 23.33 12.44
CA THR A 11 17.32 22.32 12.93
C THR A 11 16.74 21.60 11.72
N PHE A 12 17.31 20.45 11.37
CA PHE A 12 16.79 19.54 10.35
C PHE A 12 15.42 18.98 10.77
N PHE A 13 14.34 19.61 10.33
CA PHE A 13 12.97 19.10 10.48
C PHE A 13 12.66 18.08 9.36
N THR A 14 12.67 16.78 9.70
CA THR A 14 12.22 15.69 8.81
C THR A 14 10.90 15.07 9.29
N LEU A 15 9.90 15.12 8.39
CA LEU A 15 8.76 14.22 8.18
C LEU A 15 7.88 13.87 9.40
N HIS A 16 6.81 14.64 9.56
CA HIS A 16 5.59 14.26 10.29
C HIS A 16 4.47 13.98 9.25
N SER A 17 4.39 12.77 8.68
CA SER A 17 3.14 12.35 8.03
C SER A 17 2.15 11.77 9.04
N GLU A 18 2.59 11.40 10.24
CA GLU A 18 1.71 10.78 11.23
C GLU A 18 1.15 11.77 12.28
N GLU A 19 1.86 12.81 12.73
CA GLU A 19 1.49 13.49 14.00
C GLU A 19 0.35 14.54 13.97
N ARG A 20 -0.33 14.83 12.86
CA ARG A 20 -1.47 15.80 12.87
C ARG A 20 -2.72 15.36 12.11
N MET A 21 -3.31 14.25 12.55
CA MET A 21 -4.72 13.95 12.28
C MET A 21 -5.62 14.76 13.24
N ARG A 22 -6.08 15.95 12.82
CA ARG A 22 -7.26 16.59 13.43
C ARG A 22 -8.50 16.09 12.70
N VAL A 23 -9.36 15.37 13.39
CA VAL A 23 -10.70 14.99 12.91
C VAL A 23 -11.67 16.11 13.29
N PRO A 24 -12.34 16.80 12.34
CA PRO A 24 -13.46 17.68 12.66
C PRO A 24 -14.74 16.85 12.83
N ASN A 25 -15.53 17.20 13.84
CA ASN A 25 -16.82 16.61 14.15
C ASN A 25 -17.78 16.67 12.95
N CYS A 26 -18.27 15.51 12.51
CA CYS A 26 -19.37 15.39 11.57
C CYS A 26 -20.70 15.56 12.31
N SER A 27 -21.47 16.56 11.93
CA SER A 27 -22.92 16.59 12.16
C SER A 27 -23.63 17.19 10.95
N SER A 28 -24.42 16.35 10.28
CA SER A 28 -25.72 16.63 9.67
C SER A 28 -26.02 15.55 8.64
N PHE A 29 -26.90 14.64 9.07
CA PHE A 29 -27.53 13.61 8.27
C PHE A 29 -28.60 14.26 7.38
N PHE A 30 -28.57 13.97 6.09
CA PHE A 30 -29.76 14.03 5.25
C PHE A 30 -30.21 12.59 4.99
N THR A 31 -31.28 12.18 5.66
CA THR A 31 -31.95 10.89 5.45
C THR A 31 -33.08 11.09 4.46
N LEU A 32 -33.04 10.36 3.34
CA LEU A 32 -34.25 10.10 2.55
C LEU A 32 -35.04 8.95 3.20
N PRO A 33 -36.38 8.93 3.09
CA PRO A 33 -37.20 8.09 3.94
C PRO A 33 -37.13 6.62 3.52
N LEU A 34 -36.85 5.76 4.51
CA LEU A 34 -36.71 4.31 4.47
C LEU A 34 -37.86 3.55 3.74
N ARG A 35 -39.02 4.19 3.60
CA ARG A 35 -40.23 3.56 3.05
C ARG A 35 -40.10 3.15 1.58
N HIS A 36 -39.37 3.92 0.76
CA HIS A 36 -39.20 3.59 -0.66
C HIS A 36 -38.22 2.43 -0.91
N PHE A 37 -37.18 2.29 -0.08
CA PHE A 37 -36.24 1.18 -0.18
C PHE A 37 -36.89 -0.18 0.11
N ILE A 38 -37.80 -0.24 1.08
CA ILE A 38 -38.47 -1.50 1.45
C ILE A 38 -39.39 -1.97 0.31
N THR A 39 -40.15 -1.06 -0.31
CA THR A 39 -41.04 -1.42 -1.44
C THR A 39 -40.27 -1.93 -2.65
N LEU A 40 -39.17 -1.25 -3.04
CA LEU A 40 -38.34 -1.67 -4.17
C LEU A 40 -37.64 -3.02 -3.93
N ALA A 41 -37.12 -3.24 -2.72
CA ALA A 41 -36.49 -4.49 -2.34
C ALA A 41 -37.49 -5.67 -2.36
N ASN A 42 -38.71 -5.47 -1.86
CA ASN A 42 -39.74 -6.52 -1.83
C ASN A 42 -40.24 -6.87 -3.23
N THR A 43 -40.41 -5.89 -4.14
CA THR A 43 -40.78 -6.16 -5.53
C THR A 43 -39.70 -6.93 -6.27
N LEU A 44 -38.42 -6.59 -6.06
CA LEU A 44 -37.30 -7.26 -6.71
C LEU A 44 -37.13 -8.70 -6.20
N GLY A 45 -37.31 -8.91 -4.88
CA GLY A 45 -37.28 -10.23 -4.27
C GLY A 45 -38.38 -11.17 -4.77
N PHE A 46 -39.61 -10.67 -4.96
CA PHE A 46 -40.72 -11.46 -5.50
C PHE A 46 -40.48 -11.87 -6.96
N ILE A 47 -39.94 -10.98 -7.79
CA ILE A 47 -39.62 -11.29 -9.19
C ILE A 47 -38.53 -12.36 -9.26
N LEU A 48 -37.47 -12.25 -8.44
CA LEU A 48 -36.40 -13.24 -8.37
C LEU A 48 -36.92 -14.61 -7.90
N LEU A 49 -37.85 -14.64 -6.94
CA LEU A 49 -38.46 -15.89 -6.45
C LEU A 49 -39.30 -16.57 -7.53
N ILE A 50 -40.12 -15.81 -8.27
CA ILE A 50 -40.94 -16.35 -9.37
C ILE A 50 -40.05 -16.91 -10.48
N LEU A 51 -38.97 -16.20 -10.83
CA LEU A 51 -38.01 -16.64 -11.85
C LEU A 51 -37.19 -17.87 -11.41
N PHE A 52 -36.98 -18.04 -10.10
CA PHE A 52 -36.35 -19.23 -9.54
C PHE A 52 -37.29 -20.45 -9.56
N ILE A 53 -38.56 -20.29 -9.20
CA ILE A 53 -39.55 -21.38 -9.21
C ILE A 53 -39.91 -21.80 -10.64
N SER A 54 -39.88 -20.88 -11.61
CA SER A 54 -40.14 -21.21 -13.02
C SER A 54 -39.00 -21.93 -13.75
N GLY A 55 -37.86 -22.14 -13.08
CA GLY A 55 -36.69 -22.79 -13.68
C GLY A 55 -35.97 -21.95 -14.75
N ILE A 56 -36.33 -20.68 -14.93
CA ILE A 56 -35.71 -19.78 -15.93
C ILE A 56 -34.34 -19.29 -15.43
N ILE A 57 -34.14 -19.20 -14.11
CA ILE A 57 -32.84 -18.88 -13.51
C ILE A 57 -32.23 -20.16 -12.92
N GLU A 58 -31.45 -20.86 -13.73
CA GLU A 58 -30.48 -21.82 -13.23
C GLU A 58 -29.34 -21.06 -12.54
N PHE A 59 -29.22 -21.18 -11.22
CA PHE A 59 -27.95 -20.84 -10.59
C PHE A 59 -26.92 -21.87 -11.07
N PRO A 60 -25.75 -21.45 -11.59
CA PRO A 60 -24.68 -22.40 -11.83
C PRO A 60 -24.42 -23.10 -10.51
N SER A 61 -24.46 -24.43 -10.53
CA SER A 61 -24.03 -25.26 -9.42
C SER A 61 -22.68 -24.73 -8.95
N PHE A 62 -22.66 -24.10 -7.78
CA PHE A 62 -21.44 -23.64 -7.12
C PHE A 62 -20.69 -24.88 -6.62
N SER A 63 -20.15 -25.65 -7.56
CA SER A 63 -19.24 -26.76 -7.31
C SER A 63 -17.84 -26.32 -7.71
N LEU A 64 -17.29 -25.31 -7.05
CA LEU A 64 -15.86 -24.99 -7.06
C LEU A 64 -15.54 -23.83 -6.10
N LEU A 65 -15.55 -24.12 -4.78
CA LEU A 65 -14.79 -23.40 -3.75
C LEU A 65 -14.82 -24.21 -2.44
N SER A 66 -14.41 -25.47 -2.54
CA SER A 66 -14.03 -26.29 -1.38
C SER A 66 -13.03 -27.36 -1.81
N GLN A 67 -11.92 -26.91 -2.39
CA GLN A 67 -10.67 -27.67 -2.38
C GLN A 67 -9.60 -26.88 -1.61
N PHE A 68 -9.97 -26.31 -0.46
CA PHE A 68 -9.03 -26.37 0.65
C PHE A 68 -9.13 -27.79 1.17
N SER A 69 -8.29 -28.67 0.64
CA SER A 69 -8.13 -30.01 1.19
C SER A 69 -7.71 -29.86 2.65
N THR A 70 -8.66 -30.01 3.57
CA THR A 70 -8.36 -30.30 4.96
C THR A 70 -7.77 -31.71 4.98
N GLN A 71 -6.48 -31.83 4.66
CA GLN A 71 -5.77 -33.07 4.93
C GLN A 71 -5.77 -33.33 6.44
N PRO A 72 -5.89 -34.60 6.88
CA PRO A 72 -6.00 -34.94 8.28
C PRO A 72 -4.78 -34.47 9.09
N ILE A 73 -5.06 -34.04 10.33
CA ILE A 73 -4.12 -33.54 11.32
C ILE A 73 -2.99 -34.57 11.54
N LYS A 74 -1.85 -34.37 10.86
CA LYS A 74 -0.60 -35.10 11.11
C LYS A 74 0.05 -34.55 12.38
N ASP A 75 0.17 -35.45 13.34
CA ASP A 75 0.99 -35.53 14.57
C ASP A 75 2.16 -34.54 14.76
N GLN A 76 2.30 -34.10 16.03
CA GLN A 76 3.40 -33.45 16.77
C GLN A 76 4.20 -32.26 16.18
N SER A 77 4.48 -31.27 17.06
CA SER A 77 4.88 -29.88 16.77
C SER A 77 5.85 -29.67 15.59
N LYS A 78 5.30 -29.35 14.41
CA LYS A 78 6.05 -29.02 13.18
C LYS A 78 6.54 -27.57 13.11
N ALA A 79 6.59 -26.86 14.24
CA ALA A 79 6.97 -25.46 14.27
C ALA A 79 8.42 -25.29 13.75
N PHE A 80 8.59 -24.62 12.62
CA PHE A 80 9.89 -24.36 12.00
C PHE A 80 10.32 -22.90 12.20
N THR A 81 11.62 -22.66 12.32
CA THR A 81 12.17 -21.31 12.42
C THR A 81 13.04 -20.95 11.21
N ASP A 82 13.72 -21.92 10.60
CA ASP A 82 14.54 -21.74 9.40
C ASP A 82 13.67 -21.56 8.14
N VAL A 83 13.64 -20.32 7.64
CA VAL A 83 12.87 -19.94 6.44
C VAL A 83 13.49 -20.52 5.17
N VAL A 84 14.82 -20.59 5.11
CA VAL A 84 15.51 -21.10 3.92
C VAL A 84 15.26 -22.60 3.79
N GLY A 85 15.29 -23.34 4.90
CA GLY A 85 14.86 -24.74 4.96
C GLY A 85 13.41 -24.94 4.53
N ALA A 86 12.50 -24.07 4.98
CA ALA A 86 11.10 -24.10 4.54
C ALA A 86 10.95 -23.92 3.03
N PHE A 87 11.68 -22.97 2.43
CA PHE A 87 11.68 -22.76 0.98
C PHE A 87 12.25 -23.95 0.21
N LYS A 88 13.33 -24.58 0.69
CA LYS A 88 13.87 -25.80 0.07
C LYS A 88 12.85 -26.93 0.07
N LYS A 89 12.09 -27.08 1.15
CA LYS A 89 11.03 -28.09 1.24
C LYS A 89 9.90 -27.79 0.26
N TRP A 90 9.47 -26.53 0.16
CA TRP A 90 8.49 -26.10 -0.84
C TRP A 90 8.97 -26.34 -2.27
N ASP A 91 10.25 -26.06 -2.58
CA ASP A 91 10.82 -26.32 -3.91
C ASP A 91 10.76 -27.81 -4.27
N SER A 92 10.99 -28.71 -3.30
CA SER A 92 10.97 -30.16 -3.52
C SER A 92 9.57 -30.77 -3.69
N GLU A 93 8.54 -30.17 -3.11
CA GLU A 93 7.17 -30.75 -3.09
C GLU A 93 6.18 -30.01 -4.00
N VAL A 94 6.41 -28.73 -4.29
CA VAL A 94 5.52 -27.88 -5.10
C VAL A 94 6.29 -27.31 -6.29
N GLY A 95 7.26 -26.44 -6.02
CA GLY A 95 8.08 -25.78 -7.04
C GLY A 95 7.34 -24.81 -7.97
N CYS A 96 8.13 -24.02 -8.72
CA CYS A 96 7.59 -22.91 -9.53
C CYS A 96 6.70 -23.34 -10.71
N ALA A 97 6.91 -24.53 -11.28
CA ALA A 97 6.10 -25.01 -12.39
C ALA A 97 4.64 -25.22 -11.96
N ARG A 98 4.43 -25.88 -10.81
CA ARG A 98 3.11 -26.12 -10.24
C ARG A 98 2.46 -24.81 -9.79
N PHE A 99 3.20 -23.98 -9.06
CA PHE A 99 2.71 -22.67 -8.62
C PHE A 99 2.23 -21.80 -9.79
N LYS A 100 3.02 -21.67 -10.86
CA LYS A 100 2.63 -20.91 -12.06
C LYS A 100 1.37 -21.48 -12.71
N LYS A 101 1.21 -22.81 -12.76
CA LYS A 101 0.02 -23.45 -13.31
C LYS A 101 -1.23 -23.11 -12.48
N GLU A 102 -1.15 -23.20 -11.16
CA GLU A 102 -2.25 -22.89 -10.25
C GLU A 102 -2.68 -21.41 -10.35
N ILE A 103 -1.71 -20.48 -10.36
CA ILE A 103 -2.00 -19.06 -10.57
C ILE A 103 -2.67 -18.79 -11.93
N ASN A 104 -2.19 -19.42 -13.01
CA ASN A 104 -2.79 -19.23 -14.33
C ASN A 104 -4.23 -19.79 -14.40
N GLN A 105 -4.51 -20.90 -13.71
CA GLN A 105 -5.86 -21.45 -13.62
C GLN A 105 -6.82 -20.50 -12.87
N GLN A 106 -6.36 -19.86 -11.79
CA GLN A 106 -7.13 -18.83 -11.08
C GLN A 106 -7.43 -17.60 -11.96
N ARG A 107 -6.50 -17.25 -12.86
CA ARG A 107 -6.68 -16.13 -13.81
C ARG A 107 -7.62 -16.45 -14.95
N ASN A 108 -7.71 -17.69 -15.42
CA ASN A 108 -8.67 -18.01 -16.50
C ASN A 108 -10.14 -17.98 -16.01
N GLY A 109 -10.37 -18.10 -14.71
CA GLY A 109 -11.72 -18.00 -14.11
C GLY A 109 -12.15 -16.59 -13.70
N SER A 110 -11.27 -15.58 -13.80
CA SER A 110 -11.53 -14.20 -13.36
C SER A 110 -10.92 -13.20 -14.34
N ASN A 111 -11.56 -12.07 -14.63
CA ASN A 111 -11.02 -11.02 -15.52
C ASN A 111 -9.78 -10.27 -14.94
N TYR A 112 -8.84 -11.00 -14.34
CA TYR A 112 -7.61 -10.54 -13.68
C TYR A 112 -6.65 -9.79 -14.63
N GLY A 113 -6.86 -9.89 -15.95
CA GLY A 113 -6.09 -9.17 -16.96
C GLY A 113 -6.42 -7.68 -17.06
N PHE A 114 -7.63 -7.27 -16.65
CA PHE A 114 -8.09 -5.88 -16.73
C PHE A 114 -8.47 -5.39 -15.33
N SER A 115 -7.49 -5.23 -14.45
CA SER A 115 -7.75 -4.52 -13.19
C SER A 115 -8.04 -3.05 -13.54
N THR A 116 -9.27 -2.62 -13.31
CA THR A 116 -9.68 -1.21 -13.42
C THR A 116 -9.09 -0.34 -12.30
N SER A 117 -8.38 -0.96 -11.36
CA SER A 117 -7.83 -0.34 -10.15
C SER A 117 -6.44 0.26 -10.37
N LEU A 118 -5.79 -0.02 -11.50
CA LEU A 118 -4.45 0.46 -11.85
C LEU A 118 -4.41 1.09 -13.24
N GLN A 119 -3.76 2.24 -13.36
CA GLN A 119 -3.42 2.84 -14.66
C GLN A 119 -2.30 2.07 -15.36
N ASP A 120 -2.17 2.27 -16.67
CA ASP A 120 -0.92 1.97 -17.35
C ASP A 120 0.04 3.17 -17.23
N GLN A 121 1.32 2.90 -16.94
CA GLN A 121 2.32 3.91 -16.56
C GLN A 121 2.40 5.14 -17.49
N PHE A 122 2.12 4.96 -18.78
CA PHE A 122 2.05 6.03 -19.81
C PHE A 122 0.75 5.99 -20.64
N GLY A 123 -0.31 5.34 -20.15
CA GLY A 123 -1.55 5.11 -20.92
C GLY A 123 -1.48 3.90 -21.87
N GLY A 124 -0.59 2.95 -21.61
CA GLY A 124 -0.46 1.69 -22.37
C GLY A 124 0.67 1.75 -23.38
N GLN A 125 0.58 2.66 -24.35
CA GLN A 125 1.60 2.87 -25.38
C GLN A 125 2.22 4.26 -25.25
N LEU A 126 3.55 4.31 -25.20
CA LEU A 126 4.30 5.56 -25.07
C LEU A 126 4.27 6.32 -26.41
N GLU A 127 3.34 7.26 -26.54
CA GLU A 127 3.23 8.14 -27.71
C GLU A 127 4.15 9.37 -27.57
N CYS A 128 5.38 9.28 -28.06
CA CYS A 128 6.32 10.40 -27.97
C CYS A 128 5.91 11.61 -28.84
N GLY A 129 5.17 11.39 -29.94
CA GLY A 129 4.79 12.44 -30.89
C GLY A 129 3.78 13.47 -30.36
N VAL A 130 3.08 13.16 -29.27
CA VAL A 130 2.10 14.09 -28.65
C VAL A 130 2.73 15.02 -27.61
N LEU A 131 4.02 14.86 -27.31
CA LEU A 131 4.74 15.73 -26.37
C LEU A 131 5.07 17.07 -27.03
N LYS A 132 4.62 18.16 -26.40
CA LYS A 132 4.87 19.54 -26.89
C LYS A 132 6.17 20.14 -26.35
N MET A 133 6.83 19.45 -25.42
CA MET A 133 8.01 19.94 -24.71
C MET A 133 9.07 18.82 -24.58
N LYS A 134 10.35 19.20 -24.69
CA LYS A 134 11.51 18.31 -24.45
C LYS A 134 12.10 18.42 -23.03
N HIS A 135 11.73 19.47 -22.33
CA HIS A 135 12.11 19.73 -20.94
C HIS A 135 10.87 20.20 -20.19
N VAL A 136 10.68 19.69 -18.97
CA VAL A 136 9.63 20.15 -18.06
C VAL A 136 10.25 20.41 -16.69
N SER A 137 9.94 21.58 -16.11
CA SER A 137 10.32 21.95 -14.75
C SER A 137 9.11 22.02 -13.83
N ILE A 138 9.18 21.32 -12.70
CA ILE A 138 8.14 21.25 -11.67
C ILE A 138 8.70 21.83 -10.37
N LEU A 139 8.02 22.85 -9.84
CA LEU A 139 8.31 23.37 -8.51
C LEU A 139 7.27 22.87 -7.51
N VAL A 140 7.72 22.10 -6.51
CA VAL A 140 6.88 21.69 -5.38
C VAL A 140 6.69 22.88 -4.44
N LYS A 141 5.44 23.27 -4.21
CA LYS A 141 5.06 24.45 -3.43
C LYS A 141 4.56 24.06 -2.04
N GLY A 142 4.97 24.85 -1.05
CA GLY A 142 4.48 24.74 0.33
C GLY A 142 5.13 23.59 1.11
N TRP A 143 4.53 23.26 2.25
CA TRP A 143 4.94 22.10 3.03
C TRP A 143 4.62 20.81 2.27
N THR A 144 5.52 19.83 2.32
CA THR A 144 5.27 18.53 1.69
C THR A 144 5.92 17.39 2.47
N TRP A 145 5.25 16.24 2.52
CA TRP A 145 5.85 14.99 3.01
C TRP A 145 6.67 14.25 1.95
N ILE A 146 6.67 14.69 0.69
CA ILE A 146 7.46 14.07 -0.38
C ILE A 146 8.96 14.17 -0.02
N PRO A 147 9.70 13.05 0.06
CA PRO A 147 11.10 13.05 0.44
C PRO A 147 12.01 13.93 -0.43
N ASP A 148 13.08 14.48 0.14
CA ASP A 148 14.00 15.35 -0.61
C ASP A 148 14.83 14.63 -1.67
N ASN A 149 14.94 13.31 -1.60
CA ASN A 149 15.64 12.53 -2.60
C ASN A 149 14.85 12.33 -3.91
N LEU A 150 13.60 12.84 -3.99
CA LEU A 150 12.95 13.06 -5.29
C LEU A 150 13.40 14.36 -5.97
N ASN A 151 14.14 15.25 -5.29
CA ASN A 151 14.70 16.42 -5.96
C ASN A 151 15.80 15.96 -6.91
N ASN A 152 15.54 15.96 -8.22
CA ASN A 152 16.50 15.50 -9.21
C ASN A 152 16.18 16.02 -10.63
N MET A 153 17.17 15.90 -11.51
CA MET A 153 17.01 15.98 -12.95
C MET A 153 16.79 14.57 -13.51
N TYR A 154 15.55 14.25 -13.88
CA TYR A 154 15.17 12.95 -14.41
C TYR A 154 15.31 12.90 -15.92
N ILE A 155 15.84 11.79 -16.42
CA ILE A 155 15.82 11.44 -17.85
C ILE A 155 14.66 10.48 -18.06
N CYS A 156 13.60 10.98 -18.66
CA CYS A 156 12.37 10.24 -18.89
C CYS A 156 12.33 9.66 -20.31
N PRO A 157 11.42 8.72 -20.58
CA PRO A 157 11.21 8.22 -21.94
C PRO A 157 10.91 9.36 -22.93
N CYS A 158 11.07 9.08 -24.24
CA CYS A 158 10.96 10.06 -25.32
C CYS A 158 12.02 11.18 -25.32
N GLY A 159 13.11 11.03 -24.56
CA GLY A 159 14.14 12.07 -24.43
C GLY A 159 13.66 13.29 -23.65
N LEU A 160 12.54 13.17 -22.92
CA LEU A 160 12.01 14.21 -22.06
C LEU A 160 12.90 14.34 -20.81
N SER A 161 13.47 15.52 -20.60
CA SER A 161 14.11 15.85 -19.33
C SER A 161 13.09 16.46 -18.36
N CYS A 162 13.19 16.11 -17.08
CA CYS A 162 12.23 16.49 -16.07
C CYS A 162 12.95 16.97 -14.80
N LEU A 163 12.91 18.27 -14.54
CA LEU A 163 13.40 18.84 -13.29
C LEU A 163 12.27 18.80 -12.26
N TRP A 164 12.42 17.97 -11.23
CA TRP A 164 11.53 17.98 -10.05
C TRP A 164 12.30 18.59 -8.89
N THR A 165 11.81 19.71 -8.35
CA THR A 165 12.54 20.42 -7.29
C THR A 165 11.63 21.16 -6.31
N LYS A 166 12.11 21.33 -5.08
CA LYS A 166 11.58 22.26 -4.07
C LYS A 166 12.27 23.62 -4.11
N SER A 167 13.37 23.76 -4.87
CA SER A 167 14.18 24.97 -4.93
C SER A 167 13.63 25.96 -5.95
N LEU A 168 13.16 27.12 -5.48
CA LEU A 168 12.78 28.23 -6.33
C LEU A 168 13.95 28.76 -7.17
N VAL A 169 15.20 28.60 -6.71
CA VAL A 169 16.38 29.05 -7.47
C VAL A 169 16.63 28.19 -8.69
N LEU A 170 16.35 26.88 -8.59
CA LEU A 170 16.50 25.95 -9.73
C LEU A 170 15.31 25.98 -10.68
N ALA A 171 14.14 26.33 -10.17
CA ALA A 171 12.90 26.42 -10.92
C ALA A 171 12.23 27.77 -10.64
N ASP A 172 12.90 28.85 -11.05
CA ASP A 172 12.40 30.23 -10.95
C ASP A 172 11.23 30.47 -11.91
N ASN A 173 11.23 29.75 -13.03
CA ASN A 173 10.24 29.80 -14.09
C ASN A 173 9.67 28.40 -14.43
N PRO A 174 9.00 27.70 -13.50
CA PRO A 174 8.59 26.31 -13.69
C PRO A 174 7.40 26.20 -14.65
N ASP A 175 7.24 25.04 -15.28
CA ASP A 175 6.08 24.71 -16.12
C ASP A 175 4.84 24.33 -15.32
N ALA A 176 5.05 23.81 -14.12
CA ALA A 176 3.98 23.47 -13.19
C ALA A 176 4.37 23.72 -11.73
N PHE A 177 3.37 24.10 -10.93
CA PHE A 177 3.42 24.03 -9.48
C PHE A 177 2.76 22.75 -9.00
N LEU A 178 3.45 21.99 -8.16
CA LEU A 178 2.86 20.86 -7.44
C LEU A 178 2.47 21.32 -6.03
N PHE A 179 1.17 21.27 -5.74
CA PHE A 179 0.63 21.47 -4.41
C PHE A 179 0.26 20.13 -3.79
N GLU A 180 0.76 19.88 -2.58
CA GLU A 180 0.49 18.68 -1.81
C GLU A 180 -0.44 19.04 -0.64
N THR A 181 -1.55 18.31 -0.48
CA THR A 181 -2.66 18.49 0.51
C THR A 181 -3.36 19.86 0.59
N THR A 182 -2.76 20.91 0.03
CA THR A 182 -3.28 22.27 -0.05
C THR A 182 -3.84 22.53 -1.44
N LYS A 183 -5.05 23.08 -1.51
CA LYS A 183 -5.68 23.39 -2.79
C LYS A 183 -4.88 24.45 -3.55
N PRO A 184 -4.68 24.29 -4.87
CA PRO A 184 -4.09 25.35 -5.69
C PRO A 184 -4.92 26.65 -5.68
N PRO A 185 -4.33 27.77 -6.14
CA PRO A 185 -5.06 29.01 -6.42
C PRO A 185 -6.25 28.77 -7.36
N ALA A 186 -7.32 29.55 -7.21
CA ALA A 186 -8.57 29.33 -7.96
C ALA A 186 -8.48 29.71 -9.46
N GLN A 187 -7.68 30.72 -9.80
CA GLN A 187 -7.52 31.22 -11.16
C GLN A 187 -6.07 31.00 -11.64
N ARG A 188 -5.93 30.73 -12.95
CA ARG A 188 -4.66 30.66 -13.67
C ARG A 188 -4.81 31.43 -14.97
N SER A 189 -3.84 32.26 -15.29
CA SER A 189 -3.75 32.92 -16.60
C SER A 189 -2.80 32.16 -17.52
N ILE A 190 -2.99 32.28 -18.84
CA ILE A 190 -2.04 31.76 -19.83
C ILE A 190 -0.64 32.34 -19.53
N GLY A 191 0.40 31.52 -19.68
CA GLY A 191 1.79 31.87 -19.33
C GLY A 191 2.15 31.62 -17.86
N GLN A 192 1.18 31.35 -16.99
CA GLN A 192 1.43 30.89 -15.63
C GLN A 192 1.61 29.37 -15.57
N PRO A 193 2.43 28.85 -14.62
CA PRO A 193 2.62 27.42 -14.42
C PRO A 193 1.29 26.68 -14.23
N LEU A 194 1.19 25.47 -14.77
CA LEU A 194 0.07 24.57 -14.51
C LEU A 194 -0.04 24.27 -13.01
N ARG A 195 -1.28 24.08 -12.55
CA ARG A 195 -1.61 23.70 -11.18
C ARG A 195 -1.77 22.20 -11.12
N VAL A 196 -0.84 21.55 -10.45
CA VAL A 196 -0.91 20.12 -10.13
C VAL A 196 -1.30 20.00 -8.67
N TYR A 197 -2.33 19.22 -8.39
CA TYR A 197 -2.77 18.95 -7.02
C TYR A 197 -2.62 17.47 -6.70
N MET A 198 -1.89 17.15 -5.64
CA MET A 198 -1.68 15.79 -5.17
C MET A 198 -2.35 15.60 -3.81
N ASP A 199 -3.18 14.55 -3.72
CA ASP A 199 -3.86 14.16 -2.50
C ASP A 199 -4.15 12.66 -2.48
N LEU A 200 -3.52 11.94 -1.56
CA LEU A 200 -3.61 10.48 -1.46
C LEU A 200 -4.57 10.01 -0.35
N GLU A 201 -5.28 10.91 0.31
CA GLU A 201 -6.19 10.56 1.41
C GLU A 201 -7.49 9.90 0.93
N PRO A 202 -8.08 8.96 1.70
CA PRO A 202 -9.18 8.12 1.23
C PRO A 202 -10.47 8.89 0.92
N LYS A 203 -10.71 10.02 1.60
CA LYS A 203 -11.94 10.83 1.44
C LYS A 203 -11.78 12.01 0.47
N ARG A 204 -10.57 12.25 -0.04
CA ARG A 204 -10.26 13.48 -0.78
C ARG A 204 -10.66 13.34 -2.25
N LYS A 205 -10.99 14.49 -2.83
CA LYS A 205 -11.47 14.65 -4.20
C LYS A 205 -10.68 15.79 -4.86
N ARG A 206 -10.76 15.85 -6.18
CA ARG A 206 -10.37 17.00 -6.99
C ARG A 206 -10.82 18.30 -6.34
N SER A 207 -9.98 19.33 -6.41
CA SER A 207 -10.36 20.66 -5.93
C SER A 207 -11.15 21.44 -6.97
N GLY A 208 -11.10 21.00 -8.24
CA GLY A 208 -11.69 21.69 -9.38
C GLY A 208 -10.88 22.92 -9.82
N ARG A 209 -9.66 23.07 -9.30
CA ARG A 209 -8.75 24.19 -9.56
C ARG A 209 -7.43 23.75 -10.19
N GLU A 210 -7.23 22.47 -10.39
CA GLU A 210 -6.01 21.89 -10.92
C GLU A 210 -6.23 21.45 -12.37
N GLU A 211 -5.20 21.56 -13.20
CA GLU A 211 -5.23 20.97 -14.54
C GLU A 211 -4.80 19.50 -14.53
N ILE A 212 -4.11 19.07 -13.47
CA ILE A 212 -3.70 17.68 -13.24
C ILE A 212 -3.92 17.35 -11.75
N PHE A 213 -4.73 16.33 -11.50
CA PHE A 213 -4.96 15.76 -10.18
C PHE A 213 -4.26 14.41 -10.02
N ILE A 214 -3.54 14.26 -8.91
CA ILE A 214 -2.81 13.05 -8.55
C ILE A 214 -3.44 12.45 -7.30
N SER A 215 -3.90 11.20 -7.39
CA SER A 215 -4.48 10.47 -6.27
C SER A 215 -4.09 8.98 -6.32
N TYR A 216 -4.62 8.15 -5.43
CA TYR A 216 -4.45 6.70 -5.50
C TYR A 216 -5.45 6.02 -6.47
N HIS A 217 -6.45 6.73 -7.00
CA HIS A 217 -7.46 6.18 -7.90
C HIS A 217 -6.95 6.11 -9.34
N ALA A 218 -7.21 4.99 -10.02
CA ALA A 218 -6.83 4.83 -11.42
C ALA A 218 -7.60 5.72 -12.40
N LYS A 219 -8.74 6.29 -12.00
CA LYS A 219 -9.57 7.17 -12.84
C LYS A 219 -9.15 8.64 -12.81
N ASP A 220 -8.25 9.03 -11.90
CA ASP A 220 -7.74 10.40 -11.85
C ASP A 220 -6.64 10.64 -12.90
N ASP A 221 -6.13 11.87 -13.05
CA ASP A 221 -5.22 12.17 -14.16
C ASP A 221 -3.93 11.37 -14.06
N LEU A 222 -3.41 11.22 -12.83
CA LEU A 222 -2.27 10.35 -12.53
C LEU A 222 -2.50 9.60 -11.22
N GLN A 223 -2.19 8.32 -11.24
CA GLN A 223 -2.19 7.48 -10.04
C GLN A 223 -0.84 7.55 -9.32
N SER A 224 -0.85 7.61 -7.99
CA SER A 224 0.33 7.40 -7.15
C SER A 224 0.01 6.41 -6.03
N THR A 225 0.63 5.23 -6.09
CA THR A 225 0.51 4.21 -5.04
C THR A 225 1.52 4.45 -3.92
N TYR A 226 1.23 3.93 -2.72
CA TYR A 226 2.17 3.92 -1.60
C TYR A 226 3.29 2.87 -1.73
N ALA A 227 3.43 2.21 -2.88
CA ALA A 227 4.40 1.14 -3.12
C ALA A 227 5.82 1.65 -3.43
N SER A 228 6.16 2.85 -2.98
CA SER A 228 7.42 3.51 -3.29
C SER A 228 8.57 2.98 -2.43
N SER A 229 9.73 2.75 -3.05
CA SER A 229 10.96 2.37 -2.35
C SER A 229 11.46 3.48 -1.41
N LEU A 230 11.05 4.72 -1.62
CA LEU A 230 11.43 5.88 -0.81
C LEU A 230 10.95 5.78 0.63
N PHE A 231 9.86 5.05 0.86
CA PHE A 231 9.39 4.75 2.21
C PHE A 231 10.35 3.85 2.99
N HIS A 232 11.38 3.28 2.34
CA HIS A 232 12.38 2.40 2.95
C HIS A 232 13.70 3.11 3.26
N ASN A 233 13.84 4.38 2.85
CA ASN A 233 15.06 5.14 3.02
C ASN A 233 15.50 5.24 4.48
N GLY A 234 16.82 5.10 4.69
CA GLY A 234 17.45 5.23 6.01
C GLY A 234 17.13 4.10 6.99
N ARG A 235 16.46 3.03 6.54
CA ARG A 235 16.14 1.86 7.38
C ARG A 235 17.25 0.82 7.33
N ASN A 236 17.30 -0.01 8.37
CA ASN A 236 18.04 -1.26 8.37
C ASN A 236 17.35 -2.24 7.40
N TYR A 237 18.11 -2.71 6.40
CA TYR A 237 17.64 -3.62 5.35
C TYR A 237 17.86 -5.10 5.68
N HIS A 238 18.37 -5.42 6.87
CA HIS A 238 18.52 -6.80 7.32
C HIS A 238 17.17 -7.54 7.31
N ILE A 239 17.17 -8.74 6.73
CA ILE A 239 16.04 -9.66 6.72
C ILE A 239 16.51 -10.95 7.40
N SER A 240 15.89 -11.30 8.53
CA SER A 240 16.24 -12.50 9.26
C SER A 240 15.87 -13.76 8.47
N SER A 241 16.81 -14.70 8.36
CA SER A 241 16.58 -16.06 7.85
C SER A 241 15.86 -16.96 8.86
N HIS A 242 15.73 -16.50 10.11
CA HIS A 242 15.07 -17.20 11.20
C HIS A 242 13.85 -16.41 11.69
N LYS A 243 12.68 -17.04 11.70
CA LYS A 243 11.46 -16.46 12.28
C LYS A 243 11.18 -17.07 13.65
N ASN A 244 10.65 -16.26 14.55
CA ASN A 244 10.20 -16.72 15.85
C ASN A 244 8.98 -17.66 15.69
N ASN A 245 8.94 -18.74 16.49
CA ASN A 245 7.72 -19.52 16.69
C ASN A 245 6.76 -18.78 17.64
N VAL A 246 7.30 -18.09 18.64
CA VAL A 246 6.59 -17.20 19.55
C VAL A 246 7.49 -15.97 19.81
N PRO A 247 6.98 -14.73 19.67
CA PRO A 247 5.68 -14.36 19.11
C PRO A 247 5.58 -14.68 17.61
N LEU A 248 4.35 -14.89 17.15
CA LEU A 248 4.07 -15.23 15.76
C LEU A 248 3.77 -13.99 14.90
N VAL A 249 3.04 -13.03 15.49
CA VAL A 249 2.51 -11.85 14.79
C VAL A 249 3.15 -10.57 15.32
N TYR A 250 3.64 -9.73 14.41
CA TYR A 250 3.98 -8.33 14.70
C TYR A 250 2.77 -7.44 14.45
N TRP A 251 2.52 -6.48 15.34
CA TRP A 251 1.62 -5.36 15.07
C TRP A 251 2.20 -4.05 15.59
N SER A 252 2.01 -2.98 14.82
CA SER A 252 2.17 -1.62 15.30
C SER A 252 1.25 -0.72 14.51
N SER A 253 0.84 0.39 15.11
CA SER A 253 -0.06 1.31 14.45
C SER A 253 0.05 2.72 14.97
N PHE A 254 -0.25 3.68 14.11
CA PHE A 254 -0.55 5.07 14.44
C PHE A 254 -1.59 5.61 13.44
N PRO A 255 -2.58 6.41 13.88
CA PRO A 255 -2.92 6.68 15.27
C PRO A 255 -3.69 5.47 15.88
N CYS A 256 -3.88 5.48 17.19
CA CYS A 256 -4.62 4.43 17.90
C CYS A 256 -6.14 4.61 17.81
N THR A 257 -6.73 4.50 16.61
CA THR A 257 -8.19 4.66 16.48
C THR A 257 -8.94 3.52 17.16
N THR A 258 -10.12 3.82 17.72
CA THR A 258 -10.95 2.83 18.44
C THR A 258 -11.28 1.62 17.58
N GLN A 259 -11.65 1.84 16.31
CA GLN A 259 -12.00 0.76 15.39
C GLN A 259 -10.80 -0.16 15.10
N ARG A 260 -9.63 0.42 14.81
CA ARG A 260 -8.40 -0.34 14.51
C ARG A 260 -7.94 -1.14 15.73
N ASN A 261 -7.93 -0.52 16.91
CA ASN A 261 -7.59 -1.19 18.16
C ASN A 261 -8.58 -2.31 18.50
N LYS A 262 -9.89 -2.12 18.30
CA LYS A 262 -10.89 -3.16 18.55
C LYS A 262 -10.67 -4.38 17.64
N LEU A 263 -10.41 -4.16 16.36
CA LEU A 263 -10.13 -5.24 15.41
C LEU A 263 -8.81 -5.95 15.75
N ALA A 264 -7.74 -5.19 15.99
CA ALA A 264 -6.44 -5.74 16.38
C ALA A 264 -6.54 -6.58 17.66
N HIS A 265 -7.23 -6.07 18.69
CA HIS A 265 -7.40 -6.80 19.94
C HIS A 265 -8.13 -8.14 19.75
N LYS A 266 -9.18 -8.18 18.92
CA LYS A 266 -9.91 -9.43 18.63
C LYS A 266 -8.98 -10.51 18.08
N ILE A 267 -8.23 -10.22 17.01
CA ILE A 267 -7.37 -11.22 16.39
C ILE A 267 -6.10 -11.51 17.22
N LEU A 268 -5.48 -10.48 17.78
CA LEU A 268 -4.24 -10.64 18.55
C LEU A 268 -4.46 -11.35 19.90
N SER A 269 -5.66 -11.29 20.49
CA SER A 269 -5.97 -12.08 21.68
C SER A 269 -5.93 -13.60 21.44
N LEU A 270 -6.02 -14.04 20.18
CA LEU A 270 -6.06 -15.45 19.78
C LEU A 270 -4.70 -15.98 19.28
N LEU A 271 -3.71 -15.09 19.13
CA LEU A 271 -2.40 -15.37 18.52
C LEU A 271 -1.27 -14.83 19.41
N PRO A 272 -0.17 -15.59 19.59
CA PRO A 272 1.01 -15.04 20.26
C PRO A 272 1.59 -13.90 19.42
N HIS A 273 1.73 -12.71 20.01
CA HIS A 273 2.06 -11.52 19.26
C HIS A 273 2.89 -10.53 20.07
N HIS A 274 3.61 -9.65 19.36
CA HIS A 274 4.08 -8.40 19.91
C HIS A 274 3.36 -7.22 19.25
N SER A 275 2.80 -6.36 20.09
CA SER A 275 2.30 -5.05 19.74
C SER A 275 3.33 -4.01 20.16
N LEU A 276 4.01 -3.41 19.18
CA LEU A 276 5.02 -2.37 19.39
C LEU A 276 4.45 -0.97 19.16
N GLY A 277 5.16 0.05 19.65
CA GLY A 277 4.70 1.44 19.57
C GLY A 277 3.71 1.79 20.68
N LYS A 278 2.77 2.72 20.41
CA LYS A 278 1.82 3.23 21.42
C LYS A 278 0.57 2.35 21.57
N CYS A 279 0.05 1.80 20.49
CA CYS A 279 -1.25 1.15 20.48
C CYS A 279 -1.15 -0.31 20.93
N LEU A 280 -2.01 -0.72 21.87
CA LEU A 280 -2.04 -2.06 22.50
C LEU A 280 -0.65 -2.61 22.89
N ASN A 281 0.30 -1.74 23.26
CA ASN A 281 1.66 -2.16 23.55
C ASN A 281 1.70 -3.28 24.60
N ASN A 282 2.34 -4.40 24.28
CA ASN A 282 2.47 -5.55 25.19
C ASN A 282 3.93 -5.95 25.46
N VAL A 283 4.90 -5.18 24.95
CA VAL A 283 6.35 -5.45 25.11
C VAL A 283 6.98 -4.66 26.26
N GLY A 284 6.17 -3.92 27.02
CA GLY A 284 6.62 -3.14 28.18
C GLY A 284 7.27 -1.80 27.83
N GLY A 285 6.78 -1.12 26.78
CA GLY A 285 7.21 0.25 26.43
C GLY A 285 7.43 0.48 24.93
N LYS A 286 7.47 1.75 24.53
CA LYS A 286 7.58 2.16 23.12
C LYS A 286 8.95 1.87 22.49
N ASN A 287 10.03 1.90 23.28
CA ASN A 287 11.42 1.77 22.81
C ASN A 287 12.02 0.39 23.13
N LYS A 288 11.19 -0.66 23.14
CA LYS A 288 11.62 -2.02 23.48
C LYS A 288 12.22 -2.79 22.32
N ALA A 289 11.92 -2.43 21.08
CA ALA A 289 12.41 -3.12 19.89
C ALA A 289 13.95 -3.28 19.86
N PRO A 290 14.76 -2.23 20.15
CA PRO A 290 16.22 -2.35 20.25
C PRO A 290 16.73 -3.38 21.26
N ARG A 291 15.96 -3.69 22.32
CA ARG A 291 16.33 -4.71 23.31
C ARG A 291 15.91 -6.11 22.90
N LEU A 292 14.81 -6.22 22.14
CA LEU A 292 14.32 -7.50 21.63
C LEU A 292 15.13 -7.98 20.41
N TYR A 293 15.61 -7.03 19.59
CA TYR A 293 16.33 -7.27 18.34
C TYR A 293 17.53 -6.30 18.22
N PRO A 294 18.59 -6.50 19.04
CA PRO A 294 19.76 -5.62 19.04
C PRO A 294 20.47 -5.53 17.67
N GLU A 295 20.43 -6.60 16.87
CA GLU A 295 20.95 -6.67 15.51
C GLU A 295 20.26 -5.69 14.53
N CYS A 296 19.04 -5.27 14.84
CA CYS A 296 18.32 -4.31 14.01
C CYS A 296 18.77 -2.85 14.23
N VAL A 297 19.68 -2.61 15.17
CA VAL A 297 20.18 -1.28 15.50
C VAL A 297 21.54 -1.05 14.81
N ASP A 298 21.53 -0.42 13.64
CA ASP A 298 22.74 -0.25 12.80
C ASP A 298 23.84 0.67 13.38
N ASN A 299 23.61 1.37 14.50
CA ASN A 299 24.59 2.08 15.33
C ASN A 299 23.87 2.99 16.34
N ALA A 300 24.50 3.28 17.50
CA ALA A 300 23.92 4.15 18.53
C ALA A 300 23.52 5.55 18.02
N ALA A 301 24.22 6.09 17.02
CA ALA A 301 23.89 7.39 16.41
C ALA A 301 22.57 7.39 15.61
N LYS A 302 22.11 6.22 15.11
CA LYS A 302 20.83 6.05 14.41
C LYS A 302 19.68 5.63 15.34
N LEU A 303 19.90 5.53 16.66
CA LEU A 303 18.87 5.17 17.64
C LEU A 303 17.73 6.19 17.76
N THR A 304 17.82 7.35 17.11
CA THR A 304 16.88 8.45 17.36
C THR A 304 15.45 8.18 16.91
N LYS A 305 15.24 7.27 15.95
CA LYS A 305 13.95 7.14 15.26
C LYS A 305 13.51 5.68 15.15
N TRP A 306 12.30 5.37 15.64
CA TRP A 306 11.78 4.00 15.72
C TRP A 306 11.64 3.32 14.35
N TRP A 307 11.38 4.09 13.30
CA TRP A 307 11.22 3.55 11.95
C TRP A 307 12.53 3.03 11.33
N ASN A 308 13.69 3.42 11.87
CA ASN A 308 14.99 2.98 11.33
C ASN A 308 15.17 1.47 11.41
N HIS A 309 14.60 0.81 12.43
CA HIS A 309 14.71 -0.65 12.63
C HIS A 309 13.42 -1.40 12.26
N LEU A 310 12.43 -0.73 11.68
CA LEU A 310 11.07 -1.28 11.50
C LEU A 310 11.06 -2.56 10.67
N HIS A 311 11.66 -2.55 9.47
CA HIS A 311 11.67 -3.72 8.58
C HIS A 311 12.47 -4.87 9.15
N CYS A 312 13.65 -4.59 9.70
CA CYS A 312 14.45 -5.61 10.37
C CYS A 312 13.67 -6.27 11.50
N VAL A 313 13.03 -5.49 12.39
CA VAL A 313 12.21 -6.05 13.48
C VAL A 313 11.05 -6.90 12.94
N MET A 314 10.29 -6.39 11.95
CA MET A 314 9.22 -7.16 11.30
C MET A 314 9.75 -8.47 10.69
N SER A 315 11.00 -8.49 10.22
CA SER A 315 11.61 -9.66 9.59
C SER A 315 11.83 -10.85 10.54
N HIS A 316 11.71 -10.67 11.87
CA HIS A 316 11.77 -11.79 12.82
C HIS A 316 10.41 -12.48 13.05
N TYR A 317 9.33 -11.97 12.46
CA TYR A 317 7.97 -12.51 12.61
C TYR A 317 7.54 -13.20 11.33
N LYS A 318 6.80 -14.31 11.46
CA LYS A 318 6.19 -15.00 10.31
C LYS A 318 5.08 -14.14 9.70
N PHE A 319 4.34 -13.40 10.54
CA PHE A 319 3.20 -12.60 10.12
C PHE A 319 3.28 -11.16 10.62
N VAL A 320 2.75 -10.24 9.82
CA VAL A 320 2.53 -8.84 10.21
C VAL A 320 1.04 -8.54 10.05
N LEU A 321 0.38 -8.08 11.12
CA LEU A 321 -0.99 -7.62 11.04
C LEU A 321 -1.03 -6.24 10.40
N VAL A 322 -1.76 -6.11 9.30
CA VAL A 322 -1.91 -4.87 8.53
C VAL A 322 -3.39 -4.47 8.55
N ILE A 323 -3.69 -3.37 9.24
CA ILE A 323 -5.04 -2.80 9.28
C ILE A 323 -4.98 -1.36 8.76
N GLU A 324 -5.68 -1.10 7.67
CA GLU A 324 -5.76 0.24 7.08
C GLU A 324 -6.55 1.22 7.95
N GLY A 325 -6.42 2.52 7.67
CA GLY A 325 -7.22 3.56 8.31
C GLY A 325 -8.68 3.56 7.91
N THR A 326 -8.99 3.05 6.72
CA THR A 326 -10.35 2.96 6.19
C THR A 326 -10.49 1.69 5.36
N TRP A 327 -11.72 1.20 5.22
CA TRP A 327 -12.07 0.11 4.31
C TRP A 327 -12.63 0.73 3.03
N THR A 328 -11.73 1.21 2.17
CA THR A 328 -12.09 1.92 0.93
C THR A 328 -11.45 1.20 -0.26
N GLU A 329 -12.18 1.07 -1.36
CA GLU A 329 -11.67 0.49 -2.61
C GLU A 329 -10.39 1.21 -3.06
N SER A 330 -9.37 0.42 -3.43
CA SER A 330 -8.06 0.87 -3.90
C SER A 330 -7.21 1.68 -2.89
N TYR A 331 -7.72 1.98 -1.69
CA TYR A 331 -6.97 2.71 -0.67
C TYR A 331 -6.06 1.76 0.11
N ILE A 332 -4.78 1.81 -0.22
CA ILE A 332 -3.73 0.95 0.34
C ILE A 332 -2.53 1.82 0.69
N THR A 333 -1.99 1.66 1.90
CA THR A 333 -0.87 2.47 2.39
C THR A 333 0.45 1.69 2.38
N GLU A 334 1.53 2.33 2.83
CA GLU A 334 2.87 1.75 2.93
C GLU A 334 2.93 0.48 3.79
N LYS A 335 1.96 0.27 4.68
CA LYS A 335 1.94 -0.80 5.68
C LYS A 335 1.96 -2.20 5.06
N ILE A 336 1.21 -2.41 3.97
CA ILE A 336 1.21 -3.71 3.29
C ILE A 336 2.57 -4.00 2.65
N PHE A 337 3.21 -2.97 2.11
CA PHE A 337 4.51 -3.09 1.46
C PHE A 337 5.62 -3.31 2.50
N TYR A 338 5.55 -2.67 3.67
CA TYR A 338 6.46 -2.95 4.78
C TYR A 338 6.41 -4.42 5.22
N ALA A 339 5.19 -4.98 5.34
CA ALA A 339 5.01 -6.38 5.69
C ALA A 339 5.63 -7.30 4.61
N LEU A 340 5.25 -7.10 3.35
CA LEU A 340 5.79 -7.89 2.22
C LEU A 340 7.32 -7.82 2.17
N ASP A 341 7.88 -6.62 2.23
CA ASP A 341 9.32 -6.37 2.05
C ASP A 341 10.16 -6.77 3.26
N SER A 342 9.56 -6.89 4.46
CA SER A 342 10.20 -7.53 5.62
C SER A 342 10.28 -9.06 5.51
N GLY A 343 9.72 -9.65 4.45
CA GLY A 343 9.64 -11.10 4.27
C GLY A 343 8.69 -11.76 5.27
N ALA A 344 7.69 -11.03 5.77
CA ALA A 344 6.59 -11.57 6.56
C ALA A 344 5.33 -11.73 5.70
N ILE A 345 4.42 -12.60 6.12
CA ILE A 345 3.11 -12.77 5.48
C ILE A 345 2.14 -11.74 6.08
N PRO A 346 1.56 -10.83 5.27
CA PRO A 346 0.59 -9.86 5.78
C PRO A 346 -0.75 -10.52 6.12
N ILE A 347 -1.30 -10.22 7.29
CA ILE A 347 -2.70 -10.46 7.64
C ILE A 347 -3.44 -9.15 7.43
N TYR A 348 -4.20 -9.03 6.34
CA TYR A 348 -4.67 -7.75 5.83
C TYR A 348 -6.16 -7.47 6.10
N PHE A 349 -6.44 -6.24 6.53
CA PHE A 349 -7.77 -5.66 6.66
C PHE A 349 -7.78 -4.23 6.08
N GLY A 350 -8.43 -4.04 4.94
CA GLY A 350 -8.43 -2.77 4.23
C GLY A 350 -9.20 -2.83 2.92
N ALA A 351 -8.62 -2.39 1.81
CA ALA A 351 -9.29 -2.36 0.51
C ALA A 351 -9.84 -3.75 0.09
N PRO A 352 -11.11 -3.85 -0.37
CA PRO A 352 -11.72 -5.11 -0.78
C PRO A 352 -11.07 -5.71 -2.05
N ASN A 353 -10.46 -4.87 -2.88
CA ASN A 353 -9.75 -5.23 -4.11
C ASN A 353 -8.22 -5.30 -3.90
N ILE A 354 -7.74 -5.58 -2.68
CA ILE A 354 -6.30 -5.62 -2.35
C ILE A 354 -5.48 -6.52 -3.28
N MET A 355 -6.08 -7.62 -3.78
CA MET A 355 -5.43 -8.57 -4.68
C MET A 355 -5.07 -7.99 -6.05
N ASP A 356 -5.59 -6.81 -6.40
CA ASP A 356 -5.16 -6.05 -7.57
C ASP A 356 -3.77 -5.41 -7.39
N PHE A 357 -3.33 -5.23 -6.14
CA PHE A 357 -2.17 -4.40 -5.80
C PHE A 357 -1.00 -5.18 -5.21
N VAL A 358 -1.20 -6.45 -4.86
CA VAL A 358 -0.18 -7.31 -4.24
C VAL A 358 0.13 -8.50 -5.15
N PRO A 359 1.25 -9.21 -4.93
CA PRO A 359 1.52 -10.43 -5.66
C PRO A 359 0.43 -11.49 -5.41
N PRO A 360 0.16 -12.37 -6.38
CA PRO A 360 -0.79 -13.46 -6.19
C PRO A 360 -0.33 -14.37 -5.03
N HIS A 361 -1.31 -14.83 -4.23
CA HIS A 361 -1.08 -15.71 -3.09
C HIS A 361 0.00 -15.19 -2.10
N SER A 362 0.07 -13.89 -1.85
CA SER A 362 1.10 -13.29 -0.98
C SER A 362 0.61 -12.79 0.37
N ILE A 363 -0.71 -12.77 0.58
CA ILE A 363 -1.34 -12.20 1.77
C ILE A 363 -2.48 -13.09 2.28
N ILE A 364 -2.81 -12.94 3.56
CA ILE A 364 -4.02 -13.50 4.17
C ILE A 364 -5.06 -12.38 4.27
N GLU A 365 -6.13 -12.46 3.49
CA GLU A 365 -7.23 -11.49 3.56
C GLU A 365 -8.14 -11.80 4.74
N GLY A 366 -7.94 -11.11 5.87
CA GLY A 366 -8.63 -11.40 7.12
C GLY A 366 -10.15 -11.23 7.05
N VAL A 367 -10.65 -10.41 6.11
CA VAL A 367 -12.09 -10.19 5.89
C VAL A 367 -12.81 -11.37 5.22
N LYS A 368 -12.08 -12.35 4.66
CA LYS A 368 -12.65 -13.53 3.99
C LYS A 368 -13.01 -14.66 4.94
N PHE A 369 -12.62 -14.57 6.22
CA PHE A 369 -12.88 -15.58 7.23
C PHE A 369 -14.21 -15.32 7.93
N LYS A 370 -14.94 -16.38 8.30
CA LYS A 370 -16.26 -16.29 8.96
C LYS A 370 -16.13 -15.79 10.40
N SER A 371 -15.00 -16.05 11.05
CA SER A 371 -14.71 -15.56 12.40
C SER A 371 -13.22 -15.30 12.63
N MET A 372 -12.89 -14.61 13.73
CA MET A 372 -11.49 -14.34 14.10
C MET A 372 -10.79 -15.62 14.60
N GLU A 373 -11.55 -16.57 15.14
CA GLU A 373 -11.08 -17.88 15.58
C GLU A 373 -10.71 -18.76 14.40
N GLU A 374 -11.49 -18.73 13.31
CA GLU A 374 -11.17 -19.41 12.06
C GLU A 374 -9.89 -18.82 11.45
N LEU A 375 -9.80 -17.48 11.37
CA LEU A 375 -8.58 -16.79 10.91
C LEU A 375 -7.37 -17.14 11.78
N ALA A 376 -7.49 -17.12 13.10
CA ALA A 376 -6.40 -17.45 14.00
C ALA A 376 -5.95 -18.92 13.86
N SER A 377 -6.91 -19.83 13.68
CA SER A 377 -6.62 -21.26 13.44
C SER A 377 -5.89 -21.46 12.12
N TYR A 378 -6.31 -20.77 11.07
CA TYR A 378 -5.62 -20.77 9.77
C TYR A 378 -4.19 -20.23 9.88
N VAL A 379 -4.00 -19.08 10.56
CA VAL A 379 -2.66 -18.50 10.77
C VAL A 379 -1.73 -19.46 11.52
N LYS A 380 -2.23 -20.16 12.55
CA LYS A 380 -1.44 -21.19 13.27
C LYS A 380 -1.10 -22.38 12.37
N ALA A 381 -2.04 -22.86 11.55
CA ALA A 381 -1.80 -23.94 10.61
C ALA A 381 -0.69 -23.60 9.59
N ILE A 382 -0.71 -22.38 9.03
CA ILE A 382 0.36 -21.91 8.14
C ILE A 382 1.69 -21.73 8.90
N ALA A 383 1.65 -21.27 10.16
CA ALA A 383 2.86 -21.09 10.97
C ALA A 383 3.63 -22.41 11.22
N ASP A 384 2.90 -23.52 11.32
CA ASP A 384 3.44 -24.84 11.62
C ASP A 384 3.67 -25.70 10.37
N ASP A 385 3.39 -25.17 9.17
CA ASP A 385 3.63 -25.86 7.90
C ASP A 385 4.67 -25.09 7.04
N PRO A 386 5.92 -25.59 6.94
CA PRO A 386 6.96 -24.95 6.13
C PRO A 386 6.62 -24.87 4.63
N ILE A 387 5.84 -25.80 4.08
CA ILE A 387 5.47 -25.79 2.67
C ILE A 387 4.41 -24.72 2.45
N ALA A 388 3.33 -24.74 3.25
CA ALA A 388 2.26 -23.76 3.12
C ALA A 388 2.79 -22.34 3.37
N TYR A 389 3.66 -22.15 4.38
CA TYR A 389 4.34 -20.87 4.59
C TYR A 389 5.22 -20.48 3.38
N GLY A 390 5.99 -21.43 2.84
CA GLY A 390 6.85 -21.20 1.67
C GLY A 390 6.08 -20.74 0.44
N GLU A 391 4.86 -21.25 0.26
CA GLU A 391 3.99 -20.90 -0.86
C GLU A 391 3.58 -19.43 -0.88
N PHE A 392 3.36 -18.80 0.29
CA PHE A 392 3.10 -17.36 0.40
C PHE A 392 4.28 -16.47 -0.07
N HIS A 393 5.48 -17.04 -0.19
CA HIS A 393 6.68 -16.37 -0.68
C HIS A 393 7.08 -16.81 -2.10
N ALA A 394 6.37 -17.77 -2.69
CA ALA A 394 6.68 -18.34 -3.99
C ALA A 394 6.70 -17.31 -5.12
N TRP A 395 5.88 -16.26 -5.03
CA TRP A 395 5.86 -15.15 -5.99
C TRP A 395 7.23 -14.48 -6.17
N ARG A 396 8.05 -14.40 -5.11
CA ARG A 396 9.43 -13.88 -5.18
C ARG A 396 10.35 -14.87 -5.89
N ARG A 397 10.29 -16.14 -5.49
CA ARG A 397 11.16 -17.22 -6.02
C ARG A 397 10.87 -17.50 -7.49
N CYS A 398 9.61 -17.41 -7.90
CA CYS A 398 9.15 -17.81 -9.22
C CYS A 398 8.98 -16.64 -10.20
N GLY A 399 9.18 -15.40 -9.75
CA GLY A 399 9.03 -14.19 -10.56
C GLY A 399 7.59 -13.92 -10.99
N VAL A 400 6.60 -14.34 -10.20
CA VAL A 400 5.17 -14.18 -10.52
C VAL A 400 4.62 -12.98 -9.76
N LEU A 401 4.82 -11.79 -10.30
CA LEU A 401 4.40 -10.55 -9.62
C LEU A 401 2.92 -10.20 -9.87
N GLY A 402 2.33 -10.63 -10.98
CA GLY A 402 1.00 -10.17 -11.38
C GLY A 402 0.93 -8.64 -11.47
N ASN A 403 -0.18 -8.05 -10.98
CA ASN A 403 -0.41 -6.60 -11.00
C ASN A 403 0.48 -5.84 -9.99
N TYR A 404 1.21 -6.53 -9.12
CA TYR A 404 2.17 -5.91 -8.21
C TYR A 404 3.28 -5.13 -8.95
N ALA A 405 3.71 -5.62 -10.12
CA ALA A 405 4.68 -4.92 -10.94
C ALA A 405 4.15 -3.55 -11.38
N LYS A 406 2.89 -3.49 -11.85
CA LYS A 406 2.21 -2.23 -12.18
C LYS A 406 2.04 -1.35 -10.94
N THR A 407 1.65 -1.93 -9.81
CA THR A 407 1.50 -1.21 -8.53
C THR A 407 2.79 -0.49 -8.12
N ARG A 408 3.94 -1.16 -8.21
CA ARG A 408 5.26 -0.57 -7.97
C ARG A 408 5.60 0.51 -9.02
N ALA A 409 5.30 0.25 -10.28
CA ALA A 409 5.53 1.18 -11.40
C ALA A 409 4.64 2.44 -11.37
N LEU A 410 3.54 2.44 -10.59
CA LEU A 410 2.64 3.58 -10.38
C LEU A 410 2.88 4.30 -9.04
N SER A 411 3.98 4.02 -8.36
CA SER A 411 4.31 4.69 -7.10
C SER A 411 4.90 6.10 -7.30
N LEU A 412 5.26 6.75 -6.19
CA LEU A 412 6.06 7.99 -6.19
C LEU A 412 7.39 7.88 -6.94
N ASP A 413 7.99 6.67 -6.99
CA ASP A 413 9.33 6.47 -7.60
C ASP A 413 9.35 6.88 -9.07
N THR A 414 8.24 6.67 -9.78
CA THR A 414 8.09 6.94 -11.21
C THR A 414 7.26 8.19 -11.49
N LEU A 415 6.64 8.77 -10.46
CA LEU A 415 5.72 9.90 -10.60
C LEU A 415 6.37 11.11 -11.29
N PRO A 416 7.65 11.49 -11.04
CA PRO A 416 8.27 12.63 -11.71
C PRO A 416 8.18 12.55 -13.24
N CYS A 417 8.60 11.43 -13.83
CA CYS A 417 8.54 11.27 -15.29
C CYS A 417 7.11 11.21 -15.84
N ARG A 418 6.19 10.54 -15.14
CA ARG A 418 4.79 10.48 -15.55
C ARG A 418 4.12 11.84 -15.51
N LEU A 419 4.39 12.62 -14.47
CA LEU A 419 3.88 13.98 -14.33
C LEU A 419 4.47 14.93 -15.37
N CYS A 420 5.77 14.90 -15.60
CA CYS A 420 6.41 15.67 -16.66
C CYS A 420 5.86 15.32 -18.05
N HIS A 421 5.57 14.04 -18.32
CA HIS A 421 4.93 13.62 -19.56
C HIS A 421 3.52 14.21 -19.70
N ALA A 422 2.71 14.19 -18.64
CA ALA A 422 1.37 14.79 -18.62
C ALA A 422 1.41 16.32 -18.82
N ILE A 423 2.37 17.01 -18.20
CA ILE A 423 2.59 18.46 -18.36
C ILE A 423 3.02 18.79 -19.80
N SER A 424 3.96 18.02 -20.36
CA SER A 424 4.43 18.21 -21.73
C SER A 424 3.32 17.99 -22.77
N LYS A 425 2.42 17.02 -22.57
CA LYS A 425 1.22 16.84 -23.41
C LYS A 425 0.30 18.06 -23.39
N LYS A 426 0.14 18.71 -22.23
CA LYS A 426 -0.66 19.94 -22.11
C LYS A 426 0.04 21.16 -22.72
N GLY A 427 1.37 21.21 -22.68
CA GLY A 427 2.17 22.32 -23.19
C GLY A 427 2.71 23.24 -22.09
N GLY A 428 2.76 22.76 -20.85
CA GLY A 428 3.28 23.52 -19.71
C GLY A 428 2.55 24.84 -19.53
N ARG A 429 3.31 25.92 -19.34
CA ARG A 429 2.75 27.28 -19.12
C ARG A 429 1.93 27.82 -20.30
N ASN A 430 2.23 27.31 -21.49
CA ASN A 430 1.57 27.69 -22.75
C ASN A 430 0.29 26.88 -23.02
N ALA A 431 -0.08 25.97 -22.12
CA ALA A 431 -1.37 25.30 -22.19
C ALA A 431 -2.51 26.32 -21.98
N ASP A 432 -3.62 26.12 -22.69
CA ASP A 432 -4.84 26.92 -22.52
C ASP A 432 -5.34 26.89 -21.07
N ALA A 433 -5.85 28.04 -20.61
CA ALA A 433 -6.26 28.29 -19.22
C ALA A 433 -7.45 27.44 -18.77
#